data_AF-A0A430RAZ6-F1
#
_entry.id   AF-A0A430RAZ6-F1
#
_cell.length_a   1.000
_cell.length_b   1.000
_cell.length_c   1.000
_cell.angle_alpha   90.00
_cell.angle_beta   90.00
_cell.angle_gamma   90.00
#
_symmetry.space_group_name_H-M   'P 1'
#
loop_
_entity.id
_entity.type
_entity.pdbx_description
1 polymer ?
#
loop_
_entity_poly.entity_id
_entity_poly.type
_entity_poly.pdbx_seq_one_letter_code
_entity_poly.pdbx_strand_id
1 'polypeptide(L)'
;MPDLQSALEIRSRIDELLREQSALQLRLAQIQVELAELMGRMVAAAQREEETRTLTLQEAADALGVSYHTVWRMANAGAIRTIRIGSAIRVPISALKEVQEMKGALNGASRRASGG
;
A
#
# COMPACT_ATOMS: atom_id res chain seq x y z
N MET A 1 46.78 -18.10 -38.28
CA MET A 1 46.08 -19.03 -37.36
C MET A 1 46.53 -18.67 -35.96
N PRO A 2 45.64 -18.31 -35.02
CA PRO A 2 46.05 -18.17 -33.62
C PRO A 2 46.67 -19.50 -33.17
N ASP A 3 47.77 -19.43 -32.41
CA ASP A 3 48.40 -20.62 -31.87
C ASP A 3 47.53 -21.24 -30.76
N LEU A 4 47.82 -22.51 -30.44
CA LEU A 4 47.06 -23.29 -29.47
C LEU A 4 47.02 -22.61 -28.09
N GLN A 5 48.09 -21.91 -27.71
CA GLN A 5 48.20 -21.24 -26.43
C GLN A 5 47.24 -20.05 -26.32
N SER A 6 47.20 -19.21 -27.35
CA SER A 6 46.27 -18.08 -27.45
C SER A 6 44.81 -18.53 -27.38
N ALA A 7 44.46 -19.64 -28.04
CA ALA A 7 43.12 -20.22 -28.00
C ALA A 7 42.74 -20.74 -26.60
N LEU A 8 43.69 -21.32 -25.86
CA LEU A 8 43.48 -21.80 -24.50
C LEU A 8 43.30 -20.65 -23.49
N GLU A 9 44.07 -19.56 -23.63
CA GLU A 9 43.92 -18.37 -22.79
C GLU A 9 42.55 -17.71 -22.98
N ILE A 10 42.09 -17.57 -24.22
CA ILE A 10 40.75 -17.05 -24.52
C ILE A 10 39.67 -17.92 -23.87
N ARG A 11 39.78 -19.26 -23.99
CA ARG A 11 38.82 -20.18 -23.35
C ARG A 11 38.83 -20.05 -21.83
N SER A 12 40.01 -19.99 -21.21
CA SER A 12 40.14 -19.80 -19.76
C SER A 12 39.49 -18.49 -19.31
N ARG A 13 39.67 -17.40 -20.06
CA ARG A 13 39.04 -16.11 -19.75
C ARG A 13 37.53 -16.14 -19.90
N ILE A 14 37.00 -16.84 -20.92
CA ILE A 14 35.55 -17.03 -21.09
C ILE A 14 34.98 -17.82 -19.89
N ASP A 15 35.63 -18.91 -19.48
CA ASP A 15 35.17 -19.72 -18.34
C ASP A 15 35.16 -18.91 -17.04
N GLU A 16 36.17 -18.08 -16.81
CA GLU A 16 36.23 -17.17 -15.67
C GLU A 16 35.08 -16.16 -15.69
N LEU A 17 34.86 -15.48 -16.82
CA LEU A 17 33.78 -14.52 -16.97
C LEU A 17 32.39 -15.14 -16.79
N LEU A 18 32.18 -16.37 -17.26
CA LEU A 18 30.92 -17.09 -17.06
C LEU A 18 30.69 -17.44 -15.58
N ARG A 19 31.75 -17.80 -14.83
CA ARG A 19 31.66 -18.02 -13.38
C ARG A 19 31.36 -16.72 -12.63
N GLU A 20 32.04 -15.63 -12.99
CA GLU A 20 31.77 -14.31 -12.44
C GLU A 20 30.32 -13.88 -12.71
N GLN A 21 29.84 -14.03 -13.95
CA GLN A 21 28.45 -13.74 -14.31
C GLN A 21 27.47 -14.56 -13.47
N SER A 22 27.72 -15.86 -13.30
CA SER A 22 26.88 -16.74 -12.48
C SER A 22 26.83 -16.30 -11.02
N ALA A 23 27.98 -15.91 -10.45
CA ALA A 23 28.06 -15.40 -9.08
C ALA A 23 27.31 -14.07 -8.91
N LEU A 24 27.44 -13.15 -9.87
CA LEU A 24 26.71 -11.89 -9.89
C LEU A 24 25.19 -12.11 -10.01
N GLN A 25 24.75 -13.06 -10.83
CA GLN A 25 23.34 -13.42 -10.95
C GLN A 25 22.78 -13.97 -9.63
N LEU A 26 23.53 -14.85 -8.95
CA LEU A 26 23.13 -15.34 -7.63
C LEU A 26 23.02 -14.21 -6.61
N ARG A 27 23.98 -13.26 -6.63
CA ARG A 27 23.96 -12.10 -5.73
C ARG A 27 22.77 -11.17 -6.02
N LEU A 28 22.45 -10.95 -7.29
CA LEU A 28 21.28 -10.17 -7.69
C LEU A 28 19.99 -10.83 -7.19
N ALA A 29 19.86 -12.15 -7.33
CA ALA A 29 18.70 -12.89 -6.84
C ALA A 29 18.54 -12.75 -5.31
N GLN A 30 19.63 -12.82 -4.54
CA GLN A 30 19.61 -12.57 -3.10
C GLN A 30 19.10 -11.16 -2.76
N ILE A 31 19.62 -10.14 -3.44
CA ILE A 31 19.21 -8.74 -3.24
C ILE A 31 17.73 -8.56 -3.58
N GLN A 32 17.24 -9.21 -4.64
CA GLN A 32 15.83 -9.16 -5.03
C GLN A 32 14.92 -9.78 -3.95
N VAL A 33 15.33 -10.88 -3.32
CA VAL A 33 14.60 -11.48 -2.19
C VAL A 33 14.59 -10.52 -0.99
N GLU A 34 15.74 -9.99 -0.59
CA GLU A 34 15.84 -9.02 0.51
C GLU A 34 14.97 -7.78 0.28
N LEU A 35 14.96 -7.27 -0.96
CA LEU A 35 14.11 -6.15 -1.36
C LEU A 35 12.62 -6.49 -1.24
N ALA A 36 12.21 -7.68 -1.69
CA ALA A 36 10.82 -8.13 -1.58
C ALA A 36 10.37 -8.24 -0.11
N GLU A 37 11.24 -8.76 0.77
CA GLU A 37 10.97 -8.83 2.21
C GLU A 37 10.87 -7.45 2.85
N LEU A 38 11.75 -6.51 2.47
CA LEU A 38 11.69 -5.13 2.93
C LEU A 38 10.40 -4.44 2.48
N MET A 39 10.01 -4.60 1.22
CA MET A 39 8.75 -4.09 0.71
C MET A 39 7.55 -4.67 1.48
N GLY A 40 7.53 -5.98 1.74
CA GLY A 40 6.50 -6.63 2.53
C GLY A 40 6.39 -6.05 3.95
N ARG A 41 7.53 -5.82 4.62
CA ARG A 41 7.57 -5.17 5.93
C ARG A 41 7.06 -3.73 5.89
N MET A 42 7.44 -2.96 4.88
CA MET A 42 7.00 -1.57 4.71
C MET A 42 5.48 -1.48 4.49
N VAL A 43 4.92 -2.34 3.64
CA VAL A 43 3.47 -2.40 3.39
C VAL A 43 2.72 -2.74 4.68
N ALA A 44 3.18 -3.74 5.43
CA ALA A 44 2.56 -4.10 6.70
C ALA A 44 2.63 -2.96 7.75
N ALA A 45 3.74 -2.22 7.79
CA ALA A 45 3.89 -1.07 8.68
C ALA A 45 2.94 0.07 8.29
N ALA A 46 2.84 0.39 6.99
CA ALA A 46 1.93 1.41 6.48
C ALA A 46 0.46 1.07 6.77
N GLN A 47 0.08 -0.20 6.60
CA GLN A 47 -1.27 -0.67 6.91
C GLN A 47 -1.61 -0.49 8.40
N ARG A 48 -0.71 -0.87 9.32
CA ARG A 48 -0.90 -0.67 10.76
C ARG A 48 -1.01 0.80 11.14
N GLU A 49 -0.20 1.66 10.52
CA GLU A 49 -0.30 3.10 10.73
C GLU A 49 -1.66 3.62 10.25
N GLU A 50 -2.13 3.19 9.10
CA GLU A 50 -3.43 3.62 8.58
C GLU A 50 -4.62 3.11 9.41
N GLU A 51 -4.54 1.89 9.96
CA GLU A 51 -5.53 1.34 10.89
C GLU A 51 -5.60 2.12 12.21
N THR A 52 -4.47 2.64 12.68
CA THR A 52 -4.38 3.39 13.94
C THR A 52 -4.60 4.89 13.77
N ARG A 53 -4.51 5.41 12.54
CA ARG A 53 -4.76 6.83 12.26
C ARG A 53 -6.22 7.18 12.51
N THR A 54 -6.38 8.31 13.19
CA THR A 54 -7.70 8.86 13.51
C THR A 54 -7.78 10.32 13.11
N LEU A 55 -8.96 10.73 12.67
CA LEU A 55 -9.29 12.07 12.26
C LEU A 55 -10.10 12.79 13.35
N THR A 56 -10.01 14.10 13.39
CA THR A 56 -10.99 14.94 14.05
C THR A 56 -12.33 14.89 13.31
N LEU A 57 -13.41 15.35 13.98
CA LEU A 57 -14.71 15.49 13.33
C LEU A 57 -14.66 16.47 12.14
N GLN A 58 -13.80 17.48 12.19
CA GLN A 58 -13.62 18.44 11.10
C GLN A 58 -12.94 17.79 9.91
N GLU A 59 -11.81 17.10 10.11
CA GLU A 59 -11.11 16.39 9.03
C GLU A 59 -11.98 15.28 8.41
N ALA A 60 -12.80 14.60 9.23
CA ALA A 60 -13.79 13.64 8.74
C ALA A 60 -14.87 14.31 7.87
N ALA A 61 -15.26 15.55 8.20
CA ALA A 61 -16.22 16.33 7.42
C ALA A 61 -15.64 16.72 6.06
N ASP A 62 -14.40 17.20 6.05
CA ASP A 62 -13.67 17.56 4.84
C ASP A 62 -13.50 16.33 3.93
N ALA A 63 -13.12 15.18 4.49
CA ALA A 63 -12.96 13.94 3.76
C ALA A 63 -14.28 13.37 3.18
N LEU A 64 -15.40 13.52 3.89
CA LEU A 64 -16.72 13.08 3.41
C LEU A 64 -17.42 14.09 2.49
N GLY A 65 -16.89 15.31 2.37
CA GLY A 65 -17.52 16.42 1.66
C GLY A 65 -18.86 16.84 2.26
N VAL A 66 -19.00 16.79 3.58
CA VAL A 66 -20.24 17.16 4.29
C VAL A 66 -19.95 18.19 5.39
N SER A 67 -20.97 18.82 5.95
CA SER A 67 -20.77 19.78 7.04
C SER A 67 -20.36 19.10 8.35
N TYR A 68 -19.60 19.82 9.18
CA TYR A 68 -19.25 19.38 10.54
C TYR A 68 -20.47 18.89 11.34
N HIS A 69 -21.58 19.65 11.31
CA HIS A 69 -22.81 19.27 11.99
C HIS A 69 -23.40 17.94 11.50
N THR A 70 -23.23 17.63 10.21
CA THR A 70 -23.66 16.35 9.65
C THR A 70 -22.84 15.21 10.22
N VAL A 71 -21.51 15.36 10.24
CA VAL A 71 -20.61 14.35 10.84
C VAL A 71 -20.90 14.18 12.33
N TRP A 72 -21.07 15.27 13.08
CA TRP A 72 -21.43 15.22 14.49
C TRP A 72 -22.74 14.47 14.73
N ARG A 73 -23.76 14.72 13.90
CA ARG A 73 -25.04 14.01 13.98
C ARG A 73 -24.87 12.52 13.66
N MET A 74 -24.08 12.19 12.64
CA MET A 74 -23.80 10.79 12.27
C MET A 74 -23.04 10.06 13.37
N ALA A 75 -22.05 10.71 13.99
CA ALA A 75 -21.31 10.17 15.14
C ALA A 75 -22.25 9.91 16.33
N ASN A 76 -23.08 10.89 16.70
CA ASN A 76 -24.05 10.72 17.79
C ASN A 76 -25.14 9.69 17.50
N ALA A 77 -25.53 9.53 16.24
CA ALA A 77 -26.47 8.49 15.81
C ALA A 77 -25.82 7.09 15.73
N GLY A 78 -24.50 6.97 15.97
CA GLY A 78 -23.76 5.72 15.83
C GLY A 78 -23.52 5.28 14.38
N ALA A 79 -23.86 6.12 13.39
CA ALA A 79 -23.65 5.85 11.97
C ALA A 79 -22.17 5.95 11.56
N ILE A 80 -21.35 6.65 12.35
CA ILE A 80 -19.90 6.67 12.24
C ILE A 80 -19.32 6.24 13.59
N ARG A 81 -18.45 5.23 13.59
CA ARG A 81 -17.74 4.82 14.80
C ARG A 81 -16.79 5.92 15.24
N THR A 82 -16.83 6.27 16.52
CA THR A 82 -15.91 7.23 17.13
C THR A 82 -15.21 6.62 18.34
N ILE A 83 -13.97 7.03 18.56
CA ILE A 83 -13.23 6.74 19.79
C ILE A 83 -12.94 8.03 20.54
N ARG A 84 -12.72 7.92 21.84
CA ARG A 84 -12.40 9.06 22.70
C ARG A 84 -10.98 8.92 23.22
N ILE A 85 -10.13 9.90 22.92
CA ILE A 85 -8.74 9.97 23.39
C ILE A 85 -8.65 11.19 24.32
N GLY A 86 -8.64 10.93 25.63
CA GLY A 86 -8.76 11.97 26.65
C GLY A 86 -10.09 12.72 26.53
N SER A 87 -10.03 14.04 26.30
CA SER A 87 -11.21 14.88 26.09
C SER A 87 -11.68 14.94 24.64
N ALA A 88 -10.86 14.46 23.68
CA ALA A 88 -11.12 14.63 22.26
C ALA A 88 -11.87 13.44 21.66
N ILE A 89 -12.86 13.73 20.81
CA ILE A 89 -13.53 12.75 19.95
C ILE A 89 -12.74 12.61 18.66
N ARG A 90 -12.55 11.37 18.22
CA ARG A 90 -11.81 11.00 17.02
C ARG A 90 -12.56 9.95 16.22
N VAL A 91 -12.43 10.03 14.90
CA VAL A 91 -13.01 9.11 13.93
C VAL A 91 -11.87 8.26 13.36
N PRO A 92 -11.84 6.94 13.56
CA PRO A 92 -10.88 6.08 12.88
C PRO A 92 -11.04 6.18 11.37
N ILE A 93 -9.93 6.22 10.61
CA ILE A 93 -9.99 6.26 9.14
C ILE A 93 -10.78 5.08 8.56
N SER A 94 -10.66 3.90 9.18
CA SER A 94 -11.42 2.69 8.79
C SER A 94 -12.93 2.91 8.82
N ALA A 95 -13.46 3.57 9.85
CA ALA A 95 -14.89 3.88 9.96
C ALA A 95 -15.36 4.85 8.87
N LEU A 96 -14.48 5.74 8.41
CA LEU A 96 -14.79 6.67 7.33
C LEU A 96 -14.87 5.96 5.97
N LYS A 97 -13.95 5.02 5.71
CA LYS A 97 -13.93 4.20 4.49
C LYS A 97 -15.22 3.40 4.33
N GLU A 98 -15.69 2.76 5.40
CA GLU A 98 -16.97 2.04 5.43
C GLU A 98 -18.14 2.93 4.95
N VAL A 99 -18.20 4.17 5.42
CA VAL A 99 -19.23 5.14 5.05
C VAL A 99 -19.12 5.58 3.59
N GLN A 100 -17.89 5.74 3.10
CA GLN A 100 -17.63 6.10 1.71
C GLN A 100 -18.01 4.97 0.75
N GLU A 101 -17.70 3.73 1.12
CA GLU A 101 -18.10 2.52 0.38
C GLU A 101 -19.63 2.39 0.31
N MET A 102 -20.33 2.61 1.44
CA MET A 102 -21.80 2.63 1.48
C MET A 102 -22.39 3.72 0.56
N LYS A 103 -21.85 4.95 0.60
CA LYS A 103 -22.24 6.03 -0.33
C LYS A 103 -22.00 5.64 -1.80
N GLY A 104 -20.85 5.02 -2.10
CA GLY A 104 -20.48 4.57 -3.44
C GLY A 104 -21.43 3.50 -3.97
N ALA A 105 -21.80 2.53 -3.15
CA ALA A 105 -22.73 1.46 -3.49
C ALA A 105 -24.15 2.00 -3.81
N LEU A 106 -24.65 2.95 -3.02
CA LEU A 106 -25.93 3.60 -3.24
C LEU A 106 -25.96 4.41 -4.56
N ASN A 107 -24.89 5.16 -4.84
CA ASN A 107 -24.76 5.94 -6.08
C ASN A 107 -24.61 5.04 -7.33
N GLY A 108 -23.92 3.90 -7.19
CA GLY A 108 -23.77 2.91 -8.26
C GLY A 108 -25.07 2.17 -8.59
N ALA A 109 -25.90 1.88 -7.58
CA ALA A 109 -27.21 1.26 -7.77
C ALA A 109 -28.18 2.19 -8.53
N SER A 110 -28.21 3.49 -8.17
CA SER A 110 -29.07 4.48 -8.83
C SER A 110 -28.76 4.64 -10.32
N ARG A 111 -27.47 4.68 -10.71
CA ARG A 111 -27.06 4.78 -12.13
C ARG A 111 -27.45 3.58 -13.00
N ARG A 112 -27.63 2.40 -12.42
CA ARG A 112 -28.07 1.20 -13.15
C ARG A 112 -29.59 1.16 -13.36
N ALA A 113 -30.36 1.84 -12.52
CA ALA A 113 -31.83 1.87 -12.61
C ALA A 113 -32.36 2.92 -13.60
N SER A 114 -31.58 3.96 -13.92
CA SER A 114 -31.99 5.04 -14.83
C SER A 114 -31.50 4.88 -16.27
N GLY A 115 -30.83 3.78 -16.60
CA GLY A 115 -30.27 3.49 -17.93
C GLY A 115 -31.01 2.42 -18.74
N GLY A 116 -32.30 2.20 -18.45
CA GLY A 116 -33.17 1.26 -19.16
C GLY A 116 -34.11 1.94 -20.14
#